data_AF-A0A3Q8USL8-F1
#
_entry.id   AF-A0A3Q8USL8-F1
#
_cell.length_a   1.000
_cell.length_b   1.000
_cell.length_c   1.000
_cell.angle_alpha   90.00
_cell.angle_beta   90.00
_cell.angle_gamma   90.00
#
_symmetry.space_group_name_H-M   'P 1'
#
loop_
_entity.id
_entity.type
_entity.pdbx_description
1 polymer ?
#
loop_
_entity_poly.entity_id
_entity_poly.type
_entity_poly.pdbx_seq_one_letter_code
_entity_poly.pdbx_strand_id
1 'polypeptide(L)'
;MTTQHTQYLVRSDTDLVRFHLDRHEDITGVSGEGTVAGGVIFPDGTVAMRWNTGTKSTAIYDSIDDVVAIHGHNGATVVTLIDSREADAE
;
A
#
# COMPACT_ATOMS: atom_id res chain seq x y z
N MET A 1 9.32 8.87 -21.83
CA MET A 1 9.74 7.73 -20.98
C MET A 1 8.48 7.23 -20.32
N THR A 2 8.02 6.05 -20.70
CA THR A 2 6.71 5.53 -20.27
C THR A 2 6.87 4.99 -18.85
N THR A 3 6.35 5.72 -17.86
CA THR A 3 6.16 5.19 -16.51
C THR A 3 5.19 4.02 -16.65
N GLN A 4 5.68 2.81 -16.37
CA GLN A 4 4.81 1.64 -16.28
C GLN A 4 3.88 1.89 -15.08
N HIS A 5 2.67 2.35 -15.34
CA HIS A 5 1.59 2.31 -14.35
C HIS A 5 1.27 0.82 -14.15
N THR A 6 1.70 0.28 -13.01
CA THR A 6 1.15 -0.97 -12.49
C THR A 6 -0.37 -0.79 -12.44
N GLN A 7 -1.09 -1.38 -13.39
CA GLN A 7 -2.55 -1.37 -13.36
C GLN A 7 -3.00 -2.24 -12.18
N TYR A 8 -3.34 -1.58 -11.07
CA TYR A 8 -4.08 -2.20 -9.98
C TYR A 8 -5.40 -2.69 -10.58
N LEU A 9 -5.63 -4.02 -10.58
CA LEU A 9 -6.80 -4.64 -11.19
C LEU A 9 -8.08 -4.27 -10.41
N VAL A 10 -8.59 -3.07 -10.62
CA VAL A 10 -9.90 -2.64 -10.13
C VAL A 10 -10.94 -3.23 -11.09
N ARG A 11 -11.67 -4.27 -10.66
CA ARG A 11 -12.62 -4.99 -11.51
C ARG A 11 -13.95 -4.22 -11.71
N SER A 12 -14.19 -3.13 -10.95
CA SER A 12 -15.36 -2.25 -11.04
C SER A 12 -15.16 -0.92 -10.29
N ASP A 13 -15.98 0.10 -10.57
CA ASP A 13 -15.98 1.42 -9.89
C ASP A 13 -16.34 1.38 -8.40
N THR A 14 -16.50 0.18 -7.83
CA THR A 14 -16.78 -0.05 -6.41
C THR A 14 -15.76 -0.94 -5.74
N ASP A 15 -14.83 -1.54 -6.50
CA ASP A 15 -13.85 -2.46 -5.94
C ASP A 15 -12.72 -1.70 -5.26
N LEU A 16 -12.50 -2.03 -3.99
CA LEU A 16 -11.38 -1.56 -3.20
C LEU A 16 -10.23 -2.56 -3.29
N VAL A 17 -9.01 -2.08 -3.50
CA VAL A 17 -7.81 -2.93 -3.47
C VAL A 17 -7.13 -2.78 -2.12
N ARG A 18 -7.12 -3.85 -1.34
CA ARG A 18 -6.46 -3.90 -0.04
C ARG A 18 -4.96 -4.10 -0.20
N PHE A 19 -4.20 -3.49 0.69
CA PHE A 19 -2.75 -3.66 0.76
C PHE A 19 -2.26 -3.66 2.21
N HIS A 20 -1.01 -4.06 2.40
CA HIS A 20 -0.26 -3.81 3.62
C HIS A 20 1.16 -3.29 3.33
N LEU A 21 1.76 -2.65 4.33
CA LEU A 21 3.15 -2.23 4.30
C LEU A 21 4.01 -3.20 5.11
N ASP A 22 4.95 -3.85 4.45
CA ASP A 22 5.95 -4.69 5.10
C ASP A 22 7.26 -3.93 5.24
N ARG A 23 7.69 -3.74 6.48
CA ARG A 23 8.97 -3.11 6.80
C ARG A 23 10.03 -4.16 7.02
N HIS A 24 11.07 -4.13 6.21
CA HIS A 24 12.24 -5.00 6.33
C HIS A 24 13.32 -4.41 7.21
N GLU A 25 13.41 -3.08 7.29
CA GLU A 25 14.41 -2.39 8.12
C GLU A 25 13.78 -1.14 8.75
N ASP A 26 13.85 -1.02 10.08
CA ASP A 26 13.42 0.20 10.79
C ASP A 26 14.59 1.17 10.98
N ILE A 27 14.89 1.92 9.93
CA ILE A 27 15.97 2.94 9.90
C ILE A 27 15.78 4.01 10.99
N THR A 28 14.54 4.25 11.44
CA THR A 28 14.21 5.29 12.43
C THR A 28 14.20 4.80 13.87
N GLY A 29 14.06 3.49 14.08
CA GLY A 29 13.88 2.85 15.40
C GLY A 29 12.55 3.16 16.09
N VAL A 30 11.54 3.66 15.37
CA VAL A 30 10.25 4.09 15.93
C VAL A 30 9.16 3.03 15.76
N SER A 31 9.13 2.35 14.62
CA SER A 31 7.93 1.65 14.15
C SER A 31 8.04 0.13 14.22
N GLY A 32 9.26 -0.39 14.35
CA GLY A 32 9.58 -1.80 14.22
C GLY A 32 9.56 -2.31 12.77
N GLU A 33 9.94 -3.56 12.63
CA GLU A 33 9.91 -4.35 11.39
C GLU A 33 8.62 -5.20 11.31
N GLY A 34 8.33 -5.75 10.14
CA GLY A 34 7.15 -6.56 9.85
C GLY A 34 6.00 -5.76 9.22
N THR A 35 4.78 -6.29 9.28
CA THR A 35 3.59 -5.62 8.73
C THR A 35 3.16 -4.47 9.64
N VAL A 36 3.56 -3.25 9.28
CA VAL A 36 3.45 -2.05 10.12
C VAL A 36 2.17 -1.24 9.86
N ALA A 37 1.59 -1.40 8.67
CA ALA A 37 0.39 -0.69 8.26
C ALA A 37 -0.45 -1.54 7.30
N GLY A 38 -1.74 -1.20 7.19
CA GLY A 38 -2.66 -1.76 6.20
C GLY A 38 -3.58 -0.69 5.65
N GLY A 39 -4.16 -0.91 4.48
CA GLY A 39 -5.04 0.08 3.87
C GLY A 39 -5.83 -0.42 2.68
N VAL A 40 -6.55 0.51 2.07
CA VAL A 40 -7.32 0.32 0.84
C VAL A 40 -6.99 1.41 -0.16
N ILE A 41 -6.92 1.02 -1.42
CA ILE A 41 -6.92 1.90 -2.59
C ILE A 41 -8.37 1.94 -3.09
N PHE A 42 -8.94 3.15 -3.19
CA PHE A 42 -10.27 3.39 -3.73
C PHE A 42 -10.26 3.36 -5.27
N PRO A 43 -11.42 3.20 -5.92
CA PRO A 43 -11.51 3.16 -7.38
C PRO A 43 -10.98 4.42 -8.08
N ASP A 44 -11.03 5.57 -7.39
CA ASP A 44 -10.48 6.84 -7.89
C ASP A 44 -8.96 6.98 -7.69
N GLY A 45 -8.31 5.96 -7.11
CA GLY A 45 -6.88 5.93 -6.83
C GLY A 45 -6.49 6.45 -5.45
N THR A 46 -7.40 7.13 -4.74
CA THR A 46 -7.11 7.63 -3.38
C THR A 46 -6.87 6.48 -2.42
N VAL A 47 -6.12 6.74 -1.34
CA VAL A 47 -5.71 5.69 -0.40
C VAL A 47 -6.06 6.06 1.02
N ALA A 48 -6.70 5.15 1.75
CA ALA A 48 -6.78 5.21 3.21
C ALA A 48 -5.83 4.18 3.82
N MET A 49 -4.85 4.64 4.60
CA MET A 49 -3.88 3.81 5.30
C MET A 49 -4.05 3.93 6.81
N ARG A 50 -3.99 2.80 7.52
CA ARG A 50 -3.96 2.71 8.97
C ARG A 50 -2.60 2.20 9.44
N TRP A 51 -1.94 3.00 10.28
CA TRP A 51 -0.77 2.57 11.03
C TRP A 51 -1.21 1.70 12.22
N ASN A 52 -0.62 0.51 12.33
CA ASN A 52 -1.07 -0.50 13.29
C ASN A 52 -0.12 -0.69 14.48
N THR A 53 1.09 -0.10 14.44
CA THR A 53 2.10 -0.20 15.50
C THR A 53 1.99 0.94 16.54
N GLY A 54 3.03 1.16 17.34
CA GLY A 54 3.02 1.91 18.62
C GLY A 54 2.04 3.08 18.71
N THR A 55 2.19 4.09 17.85
CA THR A 55 1.22 5.19 17.74
C THR A 55 0.33 4.98 16.51
N LYS A 56 -0.93 4.64 16.74
CA LYS A 56 -1.86 4.33 15.66
C LYS A 56 -2.44 5.62 15.06
N SER A 57 -2.35 5.75 13.75
CA SER A 57 -2.88 6.88 12.98
C SER A 57 -3.56 6.40 11.71
N THR A 58 -4.48 7.20 11.19
CA THR A 58 -5.05 6.99 9.84
C THR A 58 -4.65 8.17 8.99
N ALA A 59 -4.13 7.90 7.79
CA ALA A 59 -3.72 8.90 6.84
C ALA A 59 -4.40 8.64 5.49
N ILE A 60 -4.72 9.71 4.78
CA ILE A 60 -5.29 9.69 3.44
C ILE A 60 -4.22 10.21 2.46
N TYR A 61 -4.08 9.56 1.31
CA TYR A 61 -3.15 9.93 0.25
C TYR A 61 -3.88 9.99 -1.09
N ASP A 62 -3.37 10.79 -2.02
CA ASP A 62 -3.94 10.90 -3.37
C ASP A 62 -3.67 9.63 -4.20
N SER A 63 -2.58 8.92 -3.92
CA SER A 63 -2.22 7.68 -4.61
C SER A 63 -1.40 6.72 -3.75
N ILE A 64 -1.29 5.47 -4.19
CA ILE A 64 -0.37 4.49 -3.60
C ILE A 64 1.10 4.84 -3.88
N ASP A 65 1.39 5.55 -4.96
CA ASP A 65 2.74 6.06 -5.25
C ASP A 65 3.18 7.07 -4.19
N ASP A 66 2.27 7.91 -3.68
CA ASP A 66 2.57 8.82 -2.56
C ASP A 66 2.89 8.06 -1.27
N VAL A 67 2.19 6.94 -1.01
CA VAL A 67 2.50 6.05 0.12
C VAL A 67 3.91 5.49 -0.03
N VAL A 68 4.30 5.02 -1.22
CA VAL A 68 5.65 4.50 -1.49
C VAL A 68 6.71 5.60 -1.40
N ALA A 69 6.44 6.78 -1.93
CA ALA A 69 7.37 7.91 -1.91
C ALA A 69 7.69 8.34 -0.47
N ILE A 70 6.69 8.35 0.41
CA ILE A 70 6.84 8.78 1.81
C ILE A 70 7.38 7.65 2.69
N HIS A 71 6.89 6.41 2.54
CA HIS A 71 7.16 5.32 3.50
C HIS A 71 8.09 4.23 2.97
N GLY A 72 8.36 4.19 1.67
CA GLY A 72 9.10 3.11 1.02
C GLY A 72 10.58 3.03 1.39
N HIS A 73 11.19 4.18 1.70
CA HIS A 73 12.57 4.28 2.24
C HIS A 73 13.59 3.42 1.45
N ASN A 74 13.73 3.64 0.14
CA ASN A 74 14.63 2.88 -0.75
C ASN A 74 14.43 1.34 -0.69
N GLY A 75 13.21 0.88 -0.43
CA GLY A 75 12.88 -0.55 -0.35
C GLY A 75 12.94 -1.14 1.07
N ALA A 76 13.25 -0.33 2.09
CA ALA A 76 13.15 -0.76 3.48
C ALA A 76 11.69 -0.98 3.92
N THR A 77 10.72 -0.40 3.21
CA THR A 77 9.30 -0.76 3.31
C THR A 77 8.72 -1.01 1.93
N VAL A 78 7.93 -2.07 1.78
CA VAL A 78 7.28 -2.43 0.51
C VAL A 78 5.76 -2.48 0.66
N VAL A 79 5.05 -2.15 -0.42
CA VAL A 79 3.59 -2.32 -0.53
C VAL A 79 3.31 -3.72 -1.07
N THR A 80 2.49 -4.48 -0.35
CA THR A 80 2.00 -5.79 -0.80
C THR A 80 0.49 -5.71 -0.99
N LEU A 81 0.02 -5.99 -2.22
CA LEU A 81 -1.41 -6.06 -2.54
C LEU A 81 -2.00 -7.40 -2.09
N ILE A 82 -3.21 -7.37 -1.54
CA ILE A 82 -3.90 -8.55 -1.01
C ILE A 82 -4.90 -9.12 -2.02
N ASP A 83 -5.52 -8.26 -2.83
CA ASP A 83 -6.62 -8.63 -3.73
C ASP A 83 -6.15 -9.07 -5.13
N SER A 84 -4.85 -9.28 -5.32
CA SER A 84 -4.31 -9.94 -6.51
C SER A 84 -4.64 -11.44 -6.46
N ARG A 85 -5.84 -11.82 -6.88
CA ARG A 85 -6.13 -13.20 -7.26
C ARG A 85 -6.17 -13.31 -8.78
N GLU A 86 -5.39 -14.26 -9.27
CA GLU A 86 -5.19 -14.63 -10.68
C GLU A 86 -6.52 -14.60 -11.45
N ALA A 87 -6.46 -14.17 -12.72
CA ALA A 87 -7.55 -14.33 -13.65
C ALA A 87 -8.04 -15.77 -13.54
N ASP A 88 -9.33 -15.94 -13.27
CA ASP A 88 -9.94 -17.26 -13.11
C ASP A 88 -9.55 -18.09 -14.34
N ALA A 89 -8.80 -19.18 -14.13
CA ALA A 89 -8.46 -20.11 -15.20
C ALA A 89 -9.78 -20.74 -15.67
N GLU A 90 -10.18 -20.38 -16.88
CA GLU A 90 -11.30 -20.98 -17.61
C GLU A 90 -11.04 -22.47 -17.89
#